data_AF-A0A6L3XVN4-F1
#
_entry.id   AF-A0A6L3XVN4-F1
#
_cell.length_a   1.000
_cell.length_b   1.000
_cell.length_c   1.000
_cell.angle_alpha   90.00
_cell.angle_beta   90.00
_cell.angle_gamma   90.00
#
_symmetry.space_group_name_H-M   'P 1'
#
loop_
_entity.id
_entity.type
_entity.pdbx_description
1 polymer ?
#
loop_
_entity_poly.entity_id
_entity_poly.type
_entity_poly.pdbx_seq_one_letter_code
_entity_poly.pdbx_strand_id
1 'polypeptide(L)'
;RAIDRGGLLVGAVLSGTFLPLVLTGLHQGLVPIHVELVQAHGYNALLPILSMAGVGQVGAAIAVLMKTRNARLKKVIKGALPVGLLGIGEPLIFGVALPLGKPFLAACLGGAVGGALISYWKVATVITFGISGLPLALTIVTGKVMLYLLGYLVAVIAGFLFTWLLGFNDPEE
;
A
#
# COMPACT_ATOMS: atom_id res chain seq x y z
N ARG A 1 10.06 11.76 -18.30
CA ARG A 1 9.06 12.61 -19.02
C ARG A 1 7.63 12.50 -18.45
N ALA A 2 7.01 11.33 -18.28
CA ALA A 2 5.69 11.21 -17.62
C ALA A 2 5.73 11.47 -16.10
N ILE A 3 6.73 10.92 -15.40
CA ILE A 3 6.95 11.13 -13.96
C ILE A 3 7.34 12.59 -13.65
N ASP A 4 7.97 13.31 -14.59
CA ASP A 4 8.45 14.68 -14.38
C ASP A 4 7.35 15.76 -14.50
N ARG A 5 6.20 15.45 -15.12
CA ARG A 5 5.07 16.40 -15.27
C ARG A 5 3.75 15.86 -14.70
N GLY A 6 3.66 14.57 -14.40
CA GLY A 6 2.46 13.91 -13.89
C GLY A 6 2.67 13.03 -12.65
N GLY A 7 3.79 13.18 -11.92
CA GLY A 7 4.18 12.29 -10.82
C GLY A 7 3.07 12.02 -9.80
N LEU A 8 2.36 13.05 -9.33
CA LEU A 8 1.24 12.87 -8.38
C LEU A 8 0.13 11.97 -8.94
N LEU A 9 -0.38 12.29 -10.13
CA LEU A 9 -1.49 11.54 -10.74
C LEU A 9 -1.07 10.12 -11.12
N VAL A 10 0.13 9.96 -11.69
CA VAL A 10 0.67 8.65 -12.05
C VAL A 10 0.86 7.78 -10.80
N GLY A 11 1.46 8.33 -9.74
CA GLY A 11 1.63 7.62 -8.47
C GLY A 11 0.29 7.24 -7.83
N ALA A 12 -0.69 8.15 -7.86
CA ALA A 12 -2.04 7.90 -7.37
C ALA A 12 -2.72 6.74 -8.10
N VAL A 13 -2.71 6.77 -9.43
CA VAL A 13 -3.34 5.73 -10.24
C VAL A 13 -2.64 4.40 -10.01
N LEU A 14 -1.31 4.34 -10.16
CA LEU A 14 -0.54 3.10 -10.04
C LEU A 14 -0.79 2.42 -8.69
N SER A 15 -0.67 3.17 -7.59
CA SER A 15 -0.85 2.60 -6.25
C SER A 15 -2.32 2.32 -5.93
N GLY A 16 -3.23 3.22 -6.32
CA GLY A 16 -4.66 3.08 -6.08
C GLY A 16 -5.29 1.89 -6.79
N THR A 17 -4.78 1.53 -7.98
CA THR A 17 -5.28 0.35 -8.72
C THR A 17 -4.51 -0.92 -8.42
N PHE A 18 -3.47 -0.87 -7.57
CA PHE A 18 -2.62 -2.04 -7.35
C PHE A 18 -3.32 -3.15 -6.58
N LEU A 19 -4.18 -2.85 -5.59
CA LEU A 19 -4.92 -3.90 -4.87
C LEU A 19 -5.85 -4.72 -5.79
N PRO A 20 -6.66 -4.10 -6.67
CA PRO A 20 -7.36 -4.84 -7.73
C PRO A 20 -6.44 -5.73 -8.57
N LEU A 21 -5.25 -5.25 -8.95
CA LEU A 21 -4.27 -6.04 -9.69
C LEU A 21 -3.76 -7.23 -8.85
N VAL A 22 -3.55 -7.03 -7.55
CA VAL A 22 -3.17 -8.10 -6.60
C VAL A 22 -4.22 -9.19 -6.54
N LEU A 23 -5.51 -8.84 -6.52
CA LEU A 23 -6.62 -9.81 -6.55
C LEU A 23 -6.56 -10.75 -7.76
N THR A 24 -6.09 -10.26 -8.91
CA THR A 24 -5.96 -11.07 -10.14
C THR A 24 -4.67 -11.89 -10.21
N GLY A 25 -3.72 -11.67 -9.30
CA GLY A 25 -2.37 -12.27 -9.35
C GLY A 25 -1.43 -11.63 -10.39
N LEU A 26 -1.94 -10.78 -11.30
CA LEU A 26 -1.15 -10.17 -12.37
C LEU A 26 -0.02 -9.25 -11.87
N HIS A 27 -0.06 -8.82 -10.60
CA HIS A 27 1.02 -8.05 -9.99
C HIS A 27 2.38 -8.79 -10.01
N GLN A 28 2.38 -10.13 -9.99
CA GLN A 28 3.59 -10.94 -10.14
C GLN A 28 4.21 -10.80 -11.54
N GLY A 29 3.39 -10.48 -12.56
CA GLY A 29 3.86 -10.16 -13.91
C GLY A 29 4.67 -8.86 -14.02
N LEU A 30 4.73 -8.05 -12.96
CA LEU A 30 5.56 -6.84 -12.92
C LEU A 30 7.03 -7.11 -12.55
N VAL A 31 7.37 -8.35 -12.13
CA VAL A 31 8.75 -8.70 -11.74
C VAL A 31 9.78 -8.36 -12.84
N PRO A 32 9.59 -8.69 -14.13
CA PRO A 32 10.52 -8.31 -15.19
C PRO A 32 10.68 -6.79 -15.33
N ILE A 33 9.60 -6.01 -15.14
CA ILE A 33 9.63 -4.55 -15.21
C ILE A 33 10.50 -3.98 -14.08
N HIS A 34 10.41 -4.55 -12.88
CA HIS A 34 11.25 -4.14 -11.77
C HIS A 34 12.74 -4.43 -12.00
N VAL A 35 13.06 -5.58 -12.62
CA VAL A 35 14.43 -5.92 -13.00
C VAL A 35 14.96 -4.94 -14.05
N GLU A 36 14.19 -4.68 -15.09
CA GLU A 36 14.55 -3.76 -16.17
C GLU A 36 14.83 -2.33 -15.64
N LEU A 37 14.00 -1.82 -14.73
CA LEU A 37 14.21 -0.49 -14.14
C LEU A 37 15.56 -0.37 -13.44
N VAL A 38 15.96 -1.39 -12.68
CA VAL A 38 17.27 -1.39 -12.01
C VAL A 38 18.41 -1.53 -13.02
N GLN A 39 18.26 -2.36 -14.06
CA GLN A 39 19.28 -2.51 -15.09
C GLN A 39 19.49 -1.23 -15.91
N ALA A 40 18.40 -0.56 -16.29
CA ALA A 40 18.45 0.64 -17.12
C ALA A 40 18.82 1.92 -16.35
N HIS A 41 18.45 2.02 -15.06
CA HIS A 41 18.58 3.26 -14.29
C HIS A 41 19.39 3.14 -12.99
N GLY A 42 19.73 1.92 -12.57
CA GLY A 42 20.39 1.64 -11.28
C GLY A 42 19.45 1.68 -10.07
N TYR A 43 18.15 1.94 -10.27
CA TYR A 43 17.16 2.02 -9.20
C TYR A 43 15.75 1.67 -9.70
N ASN A 44 14.88 1.29 -8.78
CA ASN A 44 13.49 0.98 -9.02
C ASN A 44 12.58 2.04 -8.37
N ALA A 45 12.01 2.92 -9.20
CA ALA A 45 11.04 3.92 -8.75
C ALA A 45 9.61 3.38 -8.63
N LEU A 46 9.31 2.24 -9.26
CA LEU A 46 7.97 1.68 -9.32
C LEU A 46 7.60 0.95 -8.01
N LEU A 47 8.52 0.17 -7.45
CA LEU A 47 8.25 -0.65 -6.25
C LEU A 47 7.79 0.18 -5.04
N PRO A 48 8.43 1.31 -4.67
CA PRO A 48 7.97 2.14 -3.56
C PRO A 48 6.59 2.78 -3.80
N ILE A 49 6.22 3.05 -5.06
CA ILE A 49 4.91 3.60 -5.40
C ILE A 49 3.83 2.54 -5.18
N LEU A 50 4.05 1.34 -5.73
CA LEU A 50 3.10 0.23 -5.61
C LEU A 50 2.98 -0.29 -4.18
N SER A 51 4.05 -0.24 -3.38
CA SER A 51 4.01 -0.67 -1.99
C SER A 51 3.02 0.13 -1.15
N MET A 52 2.76 1.40 -1.48
CA MET A 52 1.79 2.24 -0.77
C MET A 52 0.37 1.68 -0.78
N ALA A 53 0.03 0.84 -1.75
CA ALA A 53 -1.26 0.15 -1.78
C ALA A 53 -1.43 -0.75 -0.55
N GLY A 54 -0.43 -1.57 -0.24
CA GLY A 54 -0.42 -2.41 0.96
C GLY A 54 -0.40 -1.58 2.25
N VAL A 55 0.28 -0.43 2.23
CA VAL A 55 0.29 0.50 3.38
C VAL A 55 -1.08 1.14 3.62
N GLY A 56 -1.81 1.50 2.55
CA GLY A 56 -3.20 1.93 2.66
C GLY A 56 -4.10 0.86 3.31
N GLN A 57 -3.84 -0.42 3.03
CA GLN A 57 -4.57 -1.53 3.68
C GLN A 57 -4.30 -1.62 5.18
N VAL A 58 -3.08 -1.36 5.62
CA VAL A 58 -2.74 -1.29 7.06
C VAL A 58 -3.61 -0.22 7.73
N GLY A 59 -3.68 0.98 7.16
CA GLY A 59 -4.52 2.07 7.67
C GLY A 59 -6.00 1.68 7.73
N ALA A 60 -6.52 1.10 6.65
CA ALA A 60 -7.90 0.64 6.60
C ALA A 60 -8.19 -0.45 7.65
N ALA A 61 -7.30 -1.42 7.82
CA ALA A 61 -7.44 -2.49 8.79
C ALA A 61 -7.41 -1.98 10.25
N ILE A 62 -6.57 -0.97 10.55
CA ILE A 62 -6.57 -0.31 11.86
C ILE A 62 -7.92 0.37 12.12
N ALA A 63 -8.47 1.08 11.13
CA ALA A 63 -9.79 1.70 11.26
C ALA A 63 -10.89 0.67 11.51
N VAL A 64 -10.88 -0.46 10.78
CA VAL A 64 -11.81 -1.57 11.01
C VAL A 64 -11.63 -2.13 12.42
N LEU A 65 -10.39 -2.41 12.86
CA LEU A 65 -10.11 -2.97 14.19
C LEU A 65 -10.66 -2.09 15.32
N MET A 66 -10.57 -0.78 15.17
CA MET A 66 -11.06 0.18 16.16
C MET A 66 -12.59 0.30 16.14
N LYS A 67 -13.24 0.11 14.99
CA LYS A 67 -14.67 0.33 14.81
C LYS A 67 -15.53 -0.92 15.00
N THR A 68 -15.01 -2.09 14.64
CA THR A 68 -15.75 -3.36 14.71
C THR A 68 -16.04 -3.77 16.15
N ARG A 69 -17.20 -4.38 16.37
CA ARG A 69 -17.55 -5.06 17.63
C ARG A 69 -17.28 -6.55 17.57
N ASN A 70 -17.28 -7.15 16.38
CA ASN A 70 -17.11 -8.57 16.15
C ASN A 70 -15.76 -9.11 16.66
N ALA A 71 -15.80 -9.98 17.67
CA ALA A 71 -14.60 -10.54 18.31
C ALA A 71 -13.72 -11.37 17.35
N ARG A 72 -14.35 -12.11 16.42
CA ARG A 72 -13.64 -12.92 15.41
C ARG A 72 -12.88 -12.01 14.45
N LEU A 73 -13.52 -10.97 13.94
CA LEU A 73 -12.89 -10.01 13.03
C LEU A 73 -11.71 -9.29 13.72
N LYS A 74 -11.85 -8.89 14.99
CA LYS A 74 -10.73 -8.34 15.78
C LYS A 74 -9.54 -9.31 15.83
N LYS A 75 -9.79 -10.60 16.07
CA LYS A 75 -8.74 -11.63 16.12
C LYS A 75 -8.03 -11.76 14.77
N VAL A 76 -8.78 -11.79 13.68
CA VAL A 76 -8.23 -11.84 12.32
C VAL A 76 -7.33 -10.64 12.06
N ILE A 77 -7.82 -9.43 12.32
CA ILE A 77 -7.05 -8.20 12.07
C ILE A 77 -5.78 -8.15 12.92
N LYS A 78 -5.86 -8.49 14.22
CA LYS A 78 -4.69 -8.53 15.10
C LYS A 78 -3.62 -9.52 14.64
N GLY A 79 -4.02 -10.66 14.07
CA GLY A 79 -3.10 -11.64 13.49
C GLY A 79 -2.49 -11.19 12.16
N ALA A 80 -3.27 -10.48 11.33
CA ALA A 80 -2.87 -10.06 9.99
C ALA A 80 -2.05 -8.75 9.97
N LEU A 81 -2.27 -7.83 10.91
CA LEU A 81 -1.61 -6.53 10.93
C LEU A 81 -0.08 -6.59 10.99
N PRO A 82 0.56 -7.43 11.85
CA PRO A 82 2.02 -7.48 11.92
C PRO A 82 2.67 -7.84 10.58
N VAL A 83 2.15 -8.84 9.87
CA VAL A 83 2.67 -9.24 8.55
C VAL A 83 2.32 -8.22 7.46
N GLY A 84 1.16 -7.56 7.57
CA GLY A 84 0.77 -6.44 6.71
C GLY A 84 1.74 -5.26 6.79
N LEU A 85 2.18 -4.90 8.00
CA LEU A 85 3.21 -3.87 8.21
C LEU A 85 4.54 -4.23 7.52
N LEU A 86 4.86 -5.52 7.46
CA LEU A 86 6.05 -6.06 6.79
C LEU A 86 5.88 -6.20 5.27
N GLY A 87 4.73 -5.81 4.72
CA GLY A 87 4.47 -5.80 3.28
C GLY A 87 3.81 -7.06 2.73
N ILE A 88 3.36 -7.98 3.59
CA ILE A 88 2.56 -9.15 3.19
C ILE A 88 1.08 -8.78 3.32
N GLY A 89 0.47 -8.39 2.20
CA GLY A 89 -0.86 -7.77 2.19
C GLY A 89 -2.01 -8.77 2.17
N GLU A 90 -1.80 -9.99 1.68
CA GLU A 90 -2.83 -11.02 1.44
C GLU A 90 -3.73 -11.28 2.65
N PRO A 91 -3.19 -11.43 3.88
CA PRO A 91 -4.03 -11.61 5.07
C PRO A 91 -4.98 -10.43 5.33
N LEU A 92 -4.56 -9.20 5.05
CA LEU A 92 -5.40 -8.01 5.18
C LEU A 92 -6.39 -7.85 4.03
N ILE A 93 -6.00 -8.20 2.79
CA ILE A 93 -6.89 -8.17 1.63
C ILE A 93 -8.07 -9.11 1.88
N PHE A 94 -7.77 -10.39 2.06
CA PHE A 94 -8.77 -11.46 2.04
C PHE A 94 -9.45 -11.66 3.38
N GLY A 95 -8.74 -11.39 4.49
CA GLY A 95 -9.28 -11.56 5.84
C GLY A 95 -10.06 -10.37 6.37
N VAL A 96 -9.91 -9.17 5.78
CA VAL A 96 -10.44 -7.93 6.35
C VAL A 96 -11.08 -7.04 5.29
N ALA A 97 -10.29 -6.54 4.35
CA ALA A 97 -10.71 -5.41 3.51
C ALA A 97 -11.74 -5.83 2.46
N LEU A 98 -11.46 -6.90 1.71
CA LEU A 98 -12.29 -7.38 0.61
C LEU A 98 -13.68 -7.86 1.06
N PRO A 99 -13.81 -8.68 2.13
CA PRO A 99 -15.14 -9.11 2.61
C PRO A 99 -16.04 -7.95 3.04
N LEU A 100 -15.46 -6.87 3.55
CA LEU A 100 -16.19 -5.69 4.01
C LEU A 100 -16.49 -4.69 2.88
N GLY A 101 -15.89 -4.85 1.70
CA GLY A 101 -16.10 -4.05 0.48
C GLY A 101 -15.60 -2.61 0.58
N LYS A 102 -16.25 -1.77 1.40
CA LYS A 102 -15.89 -0.36 1.58
C LYS A 102 -14.46 -0.16 2.11
N PRO A 103 -13.98 -0.94 3.10
CA PRO A 103 -12.58 -0.84 3.54
C PRO A 103 -11.56 -1.21 2.46
N PHE A 104 -11.91 -2.09 1.50
CA PHE A 104 -11.05 -2.36 0.35
C PHE A 104 -10.90 -1.13 -0.56
N LEU A 105 -12.02 -0.46 -0.88
CA LEU A 105 -11.97 0.80 -1.64
C LEU A 105 -11.19 1.89 -0.88
N ALA A 106 -11.44 2.02 0.42
CA ALA A 106 -10.72 2.96 1.28
C ALA A 106 -9.20 2.69 1.31
N ALA A 107 -8.79 1.43 1.34
CA ALA A 107 -7.38 1.05 1.25
C ALA A 107 -6.76 1.43 -0.09
N CYS A 108 -7.48 1.25 -1.21
CA CYS A 108 -7.05 1.71 -2.52
C CYS A 108 -6.84 3.24 -2.54
N LEU A 109 -7.79 4.00 -1.98
CA LEU A 109 -7.68 5.45 -1.89
C LEU A 109 -6.53 5.90 -0.99
N GLY A 110 -6.31 5.22 0.15
CA GLY A 110 -5.16 5.47 1.02
C GLY A 110 -3.83 5.22 0.31
N GLY A 111 -3.75 4.12 -0.43
CA GLY A 111 -2.61 3.79 -1.28
C GLY A 111 -2.38 4.82 -2.37
N ALA A 112 -3.44 5.31 -3.03
CA ALA A 112 -3.34 6.36 -4.04
C ALA A 112 -2.70 7.65 -3.46
N VAL A 113 -3.11 8.08 -2.27
CA VAL A 113 -2.52 9.27 -1.63
C VAL A 113 -1.02 9.06 -1.34
N GLY A 114 -0.65 7.91 -0.75
CA GLY A 114 0.75 7.60 -0.52
C GLY A 114 1.56 7.50 -1.81
N GLY A 115 1.06 6.76 -2.79
CA GLY A 115 1.70 6.55 -4.08
C GLY A 115 1.93 7.85 -4.84
N ALA A 116 0.98 8.78 -4.78
CA ALA A 116 1.13 10.13 -5.32
C ALA A 116 2.35 10.85 -4.72
N LEU A 117 2.46 10.86 -3.39
CA LEU A 117 3.54 11.55 -2.68
C LEU A 117 4.90 10.90 -2.94
N ILE A 118 4.97 9.57 -2.88
CA ILE A 118 6.18 8.80 -3.20
C ILE A 118 6.66 9.11 -4.62
N SER A 119 5.75 9.15 -5.59
CA SER A 119 6.07 9.48 -6.98
C SER A 119 6.51 10.94 -7.13
N TYR A 120 5.79 11.89 -6.51
CA TYR A 120 6.13 13.31 -6.54
C TYR A 120 7.50 13.61 -5.95
N TRP A 121 7.83 12.99 -4.82
CA TRP A 121 9.13 13.12 -4.17
C TRP A 121 10.25 12.32 -4.84
N LYS A 122 9.93 11.58 -5.91
CA LYS A 122 10.85 10.73 -6.68
C LYS A 122 11.60 9.76 -5.77
N VAL A 123 10.86 9.13 -4.86
CA VAL A 123 11.41 8.09 -3.98
C VAL A 123 11.62 6.81 -4.80
N ALA A 124 12.81 6.23 -4.70
CA ALA A 124 13.18 5.00 -5.38
C ALA A 124 13.93 4.06 -4.42
N THR A 125 13.99 2.77 -4.76
CA THR A 125 14.76 1.75 -4.04
C THR A 125 15.89 1.19 -4.91
N VAL A 126 16.93 0.67 -4.29
CA VAL A 126 18.06 0.01 -4.99
C VAL A 126 17.81 -1.47 -5.28
N ILE A 127 16.73 -2.06 -4.75
CA ILE A 127 16.39 -3.47 -5.00
C ILE A 127 15.42 -3.62 -6.17
N THR A 128 15.39 -4.81 -6.75
CA THR A 128 14.45 -5.18 -7.82
C THR A 128 13.06 -5.47 -7.26
N PHE A 129 12.89 -6.51 -6.43
CA PHE A 129 11.60 -6.88 -5.85
C PHE A 129 11.79 -7.67 -4.54
N GLY A 130 10.68 -8.08 -3.90
CA GLY A 130 10.69 -8.97 -2.73
C GLY A 130 10.33 -8.28 -1.43
N ILE A 131 11.17 -7.38 -0.94
CA ILE A 131 10.90 -6.65 0.32
C ILE A 131 9.93 -5.49 0.05
N SER A 132 8.89 -5.37 0.88
CA SER A 132 7.88 -4.30 0.80
C SER A 132 7.55 -3.75 2.20
N GLY A 133 6.49 -2.97 2.33
CA GLY A 133 6.01 -2.44 3.61
C GLY A 133 7.04 -1.57 4.34
N LEU A 134 7.07 -1.61 5.66
CA LEU A 134 8.01 -0.84 6.46
C LEU A 134 9.48 -1.25 6.21
N PRO A 135 9.84 -2.54 6.07
CA PRO A 135 11.20 -2.97 5.75
C PRO A 135 11.78 -2.40 4.44
N LEU A 136 10.93 -2.02 3.47
CA LEU A 136 11.40 -1.39 2.23
C LEU A 136 12.17 -0.09 2.49
N ALA A 137 11.94 0.59 3.63
CA ALA A 137 12.69 1.79 4.03
C ALA A 137 14.22 1.55 4.06
N LEU A 138 14.66 0.32 4.36
CA LEU A 138 16.07 -0.06 4.45
C LEU A 138 16.77 -0.11 3.07
N THR A 139 16.00 -0.13 1.99
CA THR A 139 16.53 -0.24 0.62
C THR A 139 16.26 1.01 -0.21
N ILE A 140 15.59 2.02 0.37
CA ILE A 140 15.37 3.31 -0.28
C ILE A 140 16.71 4.01 -0.52
N VAL A 141 16.85 4.63 -1.69
CA VAL A 141 18.06 5.38 -2.06
C VAL A 141 18.42 6.43 -0.99
N THR A 142 19.72 6.60 -0.74
CA THR A 142 20.24 7.51 0.28
C THR A 142 19.65 8.92 0.13
N GLY A 143 19.25 9.53 1.25
CA GLY A 143 18.63 10.86 1.27
C GLY A 143 17.12 10.90 0.99
N LYS A 144 16.49 9.77 0.65
CA LYS A 144 15.02 9.68 0.42
C LYS A 144 14.25 8.86 1.44
N VAL A 145 14.93 8.19 2.38
CA VAL A 145 14.32 7.32 3.41
C VAL A 145 13.25 8.05 4.21
N MET A 146 13.50 9.30 4.65
CA MET A 146 12.51 10.07 5.43
C MET A 146 11.27 10.42 4.62
N LEU A 147 11.41 10.68 3.31
CA LEU A 147 10.28 10.93 2.42
C LEU A 147 9.46 9.65 2.19
N TYR A 148 10.11 8.49 2.13
CA TYR A 148 9.42 7.20 2.12
C TYR A 148 8.58 7.00 3.39
N LEU A 149 9.19 7.19 4.57
CA LEU A 149 8.49 7.02 5.84
C LEU A 149 7.35 8.00 6.02
N LEU A 150 7.50 9.24 5.54
CA LEU A 150 6.42 10.22 5.53
C LEU A 150 5.28 9.78 4.59
N GLY A 151 5.59 9.34 3.37
CA GLY A 151 4.59 8.82 2.43
C GLY A 151 3.86 7.59 2.97
N TYR A 152 4.59 6.70 3.64
CA TYR A 152 4.04 5.55 4.36
C TYR A 152 3.06 5.99 5.43
N LEU A 153 3.45 6.92 6.31
CA LEU A 153 2.59 7.43 7.37
C LEU A 153 1.33 8.09 6.80
N VAL A 154 1.45 8.89 5.75
CA VAL A 154 0.30 9.50 5.08
C VAL A 154 -0.63 8.44 4.47
N ALA A 155 -0.09 7.38 3.84
CA ALA A 155 -0.90 6.29 3.31
C ALA A 155 -1.70 5.56 4.41
N VAL A 156 -1.08 5.30 5.57
CA VAL A 156 -1.77 4.73 6.73
C VAL A 156 -2.88 5.66 7.22
N ILE A 157 -2.58 6.95 7.42
CA ILE A 157 -3.56 7.94 7.88
C ILE A 157 -4.71 8.07 6.87
N ALA A 158 -4.41 8.17 5.58
CA ALA A 158 -5.43 8.28 4.53
C ALA A 158 -6.31 7.03 4.46
N GLY A 159 -5.72 5.83 4.46
CA GLY A 159 -6.47 4.57 4.47
C GLY A 159 -7.37 4.43 5.71
N PHE A 160 -6.86 4.86 6.87
CA PHE A 160 -7.64 4.94 8.11
C PHE A 160 -8.82 5.90 7.96
N LEU A 161 -8.58 7.15 7.55
CA LEU A 161 -9.60 8.19 7.46
C LEU A 161 -10.68 7.83 6.43
N PHE A 162 -10.30 7.36 5.24
CA PHE A 162 -11.28 6.94 4.24
C PHE A 162 -12.15 5.80 4.75
N THR A 163 -11.58 4.82 5.46
CA THR A 163 -12.34 3.72 6.03
C THR A 163 -13.27 4.20 7.14
N TRP A 164 -12.77 5.09 7.99
CA TRP A 164 -13.54 5.66 9.10
C TRP A 164 -14.79 6.40 8.60
N LEU A 165 -14.62 7.21 7.55
CA LEU A 165 -15.64 8.04 6.93
C LEU A 165 -16.63 7.23 6.07
N LEU A 166 -16.14 6.33 5.22
CA LEU A 166 -17.01 5.49 4.37
C LEU A 166 -17.82 4.48 5.21
N GLY A 167 -17.27 4.07 6.35
CA GLY A 167 -17.82 3.02 7.19
C GLY A 167 -17.84 1.66 6.49
N PHE A 168 -18.42 0.67 7.16
CA PHE A 168 -18.62 -0.68 6.64
C PHE A 168 -19.76 -1.35 7.39
N ASN A 169 -20.33 -2.40 6.80
CA ASN A 169 -21.32 -3.23 7.47
C ASN A 169 -20.56 -4.18 8.39
N ASP A 170 -20.63 -3.94 9.70
CA ASP A 170 -19.96 -4.78 10.68
C ASP A 170 -20.66 -6.15 10.73
N PRO A 171 -19.93 -7.27 10.56
CA PRO A 171 -20.55 -8.59 10.59
C PRO A 171 -21.12 -8.90 11.98
N GLU A 172 -22.29 -9.54 12.01
CA GLU A 172 -22.86 -10.11 13.25
C GLU A 172 -21.90 -11.14 13.86
N GLU A 173 -21.95 -11.29 15.19
CA GLU A 173 -21.06 -12.21 15.93
C GLU A 173 -21.28 -13.69 15.59
#